data_AF-A0A1W1XQW0-F1
#
_entry.id   AF-A0A1W1XQW0-F1
#
_cell.length_a   1.000
_cell.length_b   1.000
_cell.length_c   1.000
_cell.angle_alpha   90.00
_cell.angle_beta   90.00
_cell.angle_gamma   90.00
#
_symmetry.space_group_name_H-M   'P 1'
#
loop_
_entity.id
_entity.type
_entity.pdbx_description
1 polymer ?
#
loop_
_entity_poly.entity_id
_entity_poly.type
_entity_poly.pdbx_seq_one_letter_code
_entity_poly.pdbx_strand_id
1 'polypeptide(L)'
;MLEYRYDTQLLIEGKNLDEDVINDFFTNNFKGDCLLVVGDEDLIKIHYHTNEPWEILKYCASLGEIYDIVVEDMDRQSRGLNG
;
A
#
# COMPACT_ATOMS: atom_id res chain seq x y z
N MET A 1 13.75 1.87 -16.37
CA MET A 1 12.30 2.20 -16.36
C MET A 1 11.73 1.46 -15.16
N LEU A 2 10.99 2.14 -14.28
CA LEU A 2 10.38 1.51 -13.12
C LEU A 2 9.35 0.48 -13.59
N GLU A 3 9.38 -0.73 -13.03
CA GLU A 3 8.39 -1.78 -13.34
C GLU A 3 7.01 -1.42 -12.75
N TYR A 4 7.02 -0.84 -11.56
CA TYR A 4 5.84 -0.33 -10.85
C TYR A 4 5.97 1.17 -10.62
N ARG A 5 4.98 1.93 -11.07
CA ARG A 5 5.07 3.39 -11.19
C ARG A 5 4.66 4.14 -9.93
N TYR A 6 3.68 3.62 -9.21
CA TYR A 6 3.08 4.33 -8.09
C TYR A 6 3.54 3.74 -6.78
N ASP A 7 4.03 4.60 -5.88
CA ASP A 7 4.18 4.26 -4.47
C ASP A 7 2.86 4.54 -3.76
N THR A 8 2.30 3.52 -3.11
CA THR A 8 1.04 3.57 -2.38
C THR A 8 1.31 3.34 -0.90
N GLN A 9 1.10 4.37 -0.09
CA GLN A 9 1.25 4.30 1.35
C GLN A 9 -0.05 4.70 2.03
N LEU A 10 -0.41 4.01 3.10
CA LEU A 10 -1.58 4.34 3.91
C LEU A 10 -1.50 3.70 5.30
N LEU A 11 -2.31 4.22 6.21
CA LEU A 11 -2.61 3.62 7.50
C LEU A 11 -3.98 2.94 7.48
N ILE A 12 -4.10 1.82 8.17
CA ILE A 12 -5.35 1.08 8.42
C ILE A 12 -5.55 1.02 9.94
N GLU A 13 -6.59 1.67 10.46
CA GLU A 13 -7.04 1.47 11.84
C GLU A 13 -8.23 0.50 11.85
N GLY A 14 -8.17 -0.50 12.73
CA GLY A 14 -9.09 -1.62 12.74
C GLY A 14 -9.09 -2.38 14.05
N LYS A 15 -9.54 -3.65 13.99
CA LYS A 15 -9.49 -4.59 15.12
C LYS A 15 -9.13 -5.97 14.63
N ASN A 16 -8.23 -6.66 15.33
CA ASN A 16 -7.72 -7.98 14.95
C ASN A 16 -7.06 -7.95 13.56
N LEU A 17 -6.32 -6.88 13.27
CA LEU A 17 -5.46 -6.84 12.11
C LEU A 17 -4.30 -7.83 12.29
N ASP A 18 -3.82 -8.41 11.20
CA ASP A 18 -2.76 -9.41 11.20
C ASP A 18 -1.80 -9.13 10.04
N GLU A 19 -0.55 -8.82 10.36
CA GLU A 19 0.48 -8.49 9.38
C GLU A 19 0.73 -9.62 8.39
N ASP A 20 0.79 -10.86 8.88
CA ASP A 20 1.11 -12.04 8.06
C ASP A 20 -0.03 -12.31 7.07
N VAL A 21 -1.29 -12.21 7.52
CA VAL A 21 -2.46 -12.39 6.66
C VAL A 21 -2.52 -11.33 5.56
N ILE A 22 -2.24 -10.08 5.90
CA ILE A 22 -2.22 -8.97 4.93
C ILE A 22 -1.06 -9.16 3.96
N ASN A 23 0.13 -9.54 4.45
CA ASN A 23 1.31 -9.78 3.62
C ASN A 23 1.05 -10.89 2.59
N ASP A 24 0.49 -12.02 3.03
CA ASP A 24 0.11 -13.13 2.17
C ASP A 24 -0.94 -12.70 1.14
N PHE A 25 -1.94 -11.92 1.54
CA PHE A 25 -2.95 -11.43 0.61
C PHE A 25 -2.32 -10.56 -0.49
N PHE A 26 -1.46 -9.61 -0.14
CA PHE A 26 -0.78 -8.75 -1.11
C PHE A 26 0.06 -9.56 -2.10
N THR A 27 0.89 -10.47 -1.57
CA THR A 27 1.82 -11.27 -2.37
C THR A 27 1.09 -12.20 -3.35
N ASN A 28 -0.09 -12.69 -2.98
CA ASN A 28 -0.86 -13.62 -3.81
C ASN A 28 -1.83 -12.93 -4.79
N ASN A 29 -2.28 -11.70 -4.50
CA ASN A 29 -3.38 -11.07 -5.23
C ASN A 29 -2.97 -9.81 -6.02
N PHE A 30 -1.84 -9.17 -5.68
CA PHE A 30 -1.43 -7.93 -6.32
C PHE A 30 -0.10 -8.07 -7.06
N LYS A 31 0.03 -7.30 -8.13
CA LYS A 31 1.30 -7.14 -8.85
C LYS A 31 2.00 -5.89 -8.36
N GLY A 32 3.22 -6.07 -7.87
CA GLY A 32 3.99 -5.00 -7.27
C GLY A 32 5.28 -5.48 -6.65
N ASP A 33 5.98 -4.55 -6.01
CA ASP A 33 7.18 -4.82 -5.24
C ASP A 33 7.26 -3.93 -3.98
N CYS A 34 8.33 -4.12 -3.20
CA CYS A 34 8.62 -3.33 -2.01
C CYS A 34 7.49 -3.30 -0.97
N LEU A 35 6.81 -4.44 -0.78
CA LEU A 35 5.79 -4.56 0.25
C LEU A 35 6.38 -4.40 1.65
N LEU A 36 5.80 -3.49 2.42
CA LEU A 36 6.01 -3.36 3.85
C LEU A 36 4.66 -3.26 4.53
N VAL A 37 4.43 -4.18 5.47
CA VAL A 37 3.24 -4.30 6.32
C VAL A 37 3.78 -4.33 7.74
N VAL A 38 3.49 -3.32 8.55
CA VAL A 38 4.01 -3.21 9.92
C VAL A 38 3.02 -2.48 10.81
N GLY A 39 2.90 -2.93 12.05
CA GLY A 39 1.94 -2.42 13.01
C GLY A 39 1.59 -3.45 14.08
N ASP A 40 0.33 -3.45 14.47
CA ASP A 40 -0.24 -4.39 15.42
C ASP A 40 -1.73 -4.66 15.09
N GLU A 41 -2.45 -5.26 16.02
CA GLU A 41 -3.85 -5.66 15.84
C GLU A 41 -4.84 -4.50 15.68
N ASP A 42 -4.44 -3.28 16.03
CA ASP A 42 -5.28 -2.08 16.01
C ASP A 42 -4.87 -1.10 14.89
N LEU A 43 -3.57 -1.04 14.53
CA LEU A 43 -3.06 -0.12 13.52
C LEU A 43 -1.98 -0.77 12.65
N ILE A 44 -2.14 -0.74 11.32
CA ILE A 44 -1.13 -1.20 10.36
C ILE A 44 -0.79 -0.10 9.35
N LYS A 45 0.51 0.07 9.09
CA LYS A 45 1.06 0.84 7.99
C LYS A 45 1.38 -0.06 6.80
N ILE A 46 0.96 0.39 5.62
CA ILE A 46 1.26 -0.24 4.33
C ILE A 46 2.17 0.69 3.51
N HIS A 47 3.17 0.11 2.86
CA HIS A 47 3.91 0.69 1.73
C HIS A 47 3.97 -0.36 0.63
N TYR A 48 3.60 0.00 -0.59
CA TYR A 48 3.65 -0.92 -1.72
C TYR A 48 3.77 -0.20 -3.05
N HIS A 49 4.65 -0.67 -3.93
CA HIS A 49 4.73 -0.16 -5.28
C HIS A 49 3.84 -0.98 -6.22
N THR A 50 2.98 -0.32 -6.97
CA THR A 50 2.11 -0.97 -7.94
C THR A 50 1.79 -0.06 -9.12
N ASN A 51 1.16 -0.62 -10.16
CA ASN A 51 0.55 0.16 -11.24
C ASN A 51 -0.97 0.35 -11.03
N GLU A 52 -1.54 -0.29 -10.01
CA GLU A 52 -2.98 -0.33 -9.72
C GLU A 52 -3.29 0.10 -8.27
N PRO A 53 -2.93 1.34 -7.86
CA PRO A 53 -3.07 1.79 -6.47
C PRO A 53 -4.52 1.68 -5.95
N TRP A 54 -5.52 1.80 -6.81
CA TRP A 54 -6.93 1.68 -6.45
C TRP A 54 -7.32 0.30 -5.90
N GLU A 55 -6.68 -0.79 -6.34
CA GLU A 55 -6.94 -2.13 -5.79
C GLU A 55 -6.41 -2.25 -4.36
N ILE A 56 -5.28 -1.61 -4.07
CA ILE A 56 -4.70 -1.54 -2.73
C ILE A 56 -5.63 -0.78 -1.79
N LEU A 57 -6.05 0.43 -2.19
CA LEU A 57 -6.97 1.25 -1.41
C LEU A 57 -8.28 0.51 -1.12
N LYS A 58 -8.84 -0.17 -2.13
CA LYS A 58 -10.07 -0.94 -2.02
C LYS A 58 -9.94 -2.10 -1.03
N TYR A 59 -8.85 -2.85 -1.08
CA TYR A 59 -8.62 -3.93 -0.14
C TYR A 59 -8.42 -3.42 1.29
N CYS A 60 -7.55 -2.43 1.48
CA CYS A 60 -7.30 -1.86 2.81
C CYS A 60 -8.57 -1.25 3.44
N ALA A 61 -9.41 -0.57 2.66
CA ALA A 61 -10.70 -0.05 3.11
C ALA A 61 -11.72 -1.14 3.50
N SER A 62 -11.50 -2.40 3.09
CA SER A 62 -12.34 -3.54 3.52
C SER A 62 -11.93 -4.10 4.89
N LEU A 63 -10.73 -3.77 5.38
CA LEU A 63 -10.18 -4.25 6.65
C LEU A 63 -10.47 -3.31 7.82
N GLY A 64 -10.58 -2.00 7.54
CA GLY A 64 -10.73 -0.97 8.57
C GLY A 64 -10.88 0.43 7.98
N GLU A 65 -10.76 1.44 8.84
CA GLU A 65 -10.70 2.83 8.41
C GLU A 65 -9.31 3.14 7.84
N ILE A 66 -9.26 3.70 6.63
CA ILE A 66 -8.00 4.10 5.99
C ILE A 66 -7.79 5.61 6.04
N TYR A 67 -6.58 6.03 6.36
CA TYR A 67 -6.20 7.44 6.42
C TYR A 67 -4.69 7.63 6.16
N ASP A 68 -4.26 8.89 6.13
CA ASP A 68 -2.88 9.29 5.77
C ASP A 68 -2.41 8.65 4.45
N ILE A 69 -3.30 8.70 3.44
CA ILE A 69 -3.12 8.02 2.17
C ILE A 69 -2.25 8.88 1.25
N VAL A 70 -1.18 8.27 0.74
CA VAL A 70 -0.26 8.84 -0.24
C VAL A 70 -0.22 7.92 -1.46
N VAL A 71 -0.43 8.48 -2.64
CA VAL A 71 -0.21 7.80 -3.92
C VAL A 71 0.65 8.71 -4.78
N GLU A 72 1.89 8.32 -5.03
CA GLU A 72 2.90 9.16 -5.70
C GLU A 72 3.45 8.51 -6.96
N ASP A 73 3.53 9.28 -8.04
CA ASP A 73 4.16 8.86 -9.29
C ASP A 73 5.69 8.96 -9.20
N MET A 74 6.34 7.83 -8.90
CA MET A 74 7.79 7.75 -8.72
C MET A 74 8.57 8.11 -9.99
N ASP A 75 8.01 7.88 -11.18
CA ASP A 75 8.66 8.29 -12.44
C ASP A 75 8.68 9.82 -12.58
N ARG A 76 7.61 10.50 -12.17
CA ARG A 76 7.58 11.97 -12.15
C ARG A 76 8.57 12.53 -11.11
N GLN A 77 8.59 11.96 -9.91
CA GLN A 77 9.53 12.36 -8.87
C GLN A 77 10.99 12.19 -9.31
N SER A 78 11.31 11.08 -9.99
CA SER A 78 12.66 10.84 -10.52
C SER A 78 13.11 11.90 -11.54
N ARG A 79 12.15 12.57 -12.18
CA ARG A 79 12.36 13.67 -13.13
C ARG A 79 12.28 15.06 -12.48
N GLY A 80 12.18 15.14 -11.15
CA GLY A 80 12.05 16.39 -10.40
C GLY A 80 10.69 17.09 -10.58
N LEU A 81 9.66 16.36 -11.01
CA LEU A 81 8.30 16.86 -11.12
C LEU A 81 7.51 16.47 -9.87
N ASN A 82 6.47 17.24 -9.54
CA ASN A 82 5.47 16.81 -8.56
C ASN A 82 4.85 15.50 -9.08
N GLY A 83 5.06 14.43 -8.32
CA GLY A 83 4.49 13.10 -8.54
C GLY A 83 3.20 12.92 -7.77
#